data_AF-A0A2J0LK42-F1
#
_entry.id   AF-A0A2J0LK42-F1
#
_cell.length_a   1.000
_cell.length_b   1.000
_cell.length_c   1.000
_cell.angle_alpha   90.00
_cell.angle_beta   90.00
_cell.angle_gamma   90.00
#
_symmetry.space_group_name_H-M   'P 1'
#
loop_
_entity.id
_entity.type
_entity.pdbx_description
1 polymer ?
#
loop_
_entity_poly.entity_id
_entity_poly.type
_entity_poly.pdbx_seq_one_letter_code
_entity_poly.pdbx_strand_id
1 'polypeptide(L)'
;MVMKKIIVLAAAVVFAAGLIFINTDMAMAASKAKEKAKETTAPKVEAKKAEEPGKVVCKFKTKEEMQEFEQLYVAKQATFGRMGVLQAYFTMEQNNLQEIDKQLEKKFDFKMDSNKMYDLNREAMEIKEAGTIPQQPAQPAAQQ
;
A
#
# COMPACT_ATOMS: atom_id res chain seq x y z
N MET A 1 -30.44 31.53 -0.62
CA MET A 1 -30.43 30.17 -0.02
C MET A 1 -30.69 29.04 -1.03
N VAL A 2 -31.27 29.30 -2.21
CA VAL A 2 -31.60 28.29 -3.23
C VAL A 2 -30.36 27.80 -4.02
N MET A 3 -29.39 28.68 -4.28
CA MET A 3 -28.20 28.36 -5.08
C MET A 3 -27.23 27.36 -4.40
N LYS A 4 -27.12 27.38 -3.07
CA LYS A 4 -26.32 26.40 -2.30
C LYS A 4 -26.89 24.99 -2.34
N LYS A 5 -28.22 24.84 -2.47
CA LYS A 5 -28.87 23.52 -2.53
C LYS A 5 -28.67 22.83 -3.88
N ILE A 6 -28.55 23.61 -4.96
CA ILE A 6 -28.34 23.09 -6.33
C ILE A 6 -26.92 22.54 -6.51
N ILE A 7 -25.91 23.20 -5.93
CA ILE A 7 -24.51 22.75 -5.99
C ILE A 7 -24.31 21.43 -5.23
N VAL A 8 -24.98 21.28 -4.08
CA VAL A 8 -24.93 20.02 -3.29
C VAL A 8 -25.66 18.88 -4.02
N LEU A 9 -26.76 19.17 -4.72
CA LEU A 9 -27.48 18.17 -5.51
C LEU A 9 -26.65 17.71 -6.72
N ALA A 10 -25.93 18.62 -7.39
CA ALA A 10 -25.07 18.28 -8.52
C ALA A 10 -23.86 17.40 -8.12
N ALA A 11 -23.27 17.65 -6.95
CA ALA A 11 -22.16 16.83 -6.44
C ALA A 11 -22.60 15.40 -6.07
N ALA A 12 -23.81 15.22 -5.56
CA ALA A 12 -24.35 13.89 -5.22
C ALA A 12 -24.64 13.02 -6.45
N VAL A 13 -25.08 13.63 -7.57
CA VAL A 13 -25.40 12.89 -8.81
C VAL A 13 -24.14 12.39 -9.52
N VAL A 14 -23.04 13.16 -9.49
CA VAL A 14 -21.76 12.74 -10.09
C VAL A 14 -21.10 11.60 -9.30
N PHE A 15 -21.25 11.57 -7.96
CA PHE A 15 -20.72 10.49 -7.13
C PHE A 15 -21.49 9.16 -7.29
N ALA A 16 -22.81 9.23 -7.50
CA ALA A 16 -23.64 8.05 -7.75
C ALA A 16 -23.39 7.43 -9.14
N ALA A 17 -23.15 8.25 -10.17
CA ALA A 17 -22.82 7.75 -11.51
C ALA A 17 -21.41 7.14 -11.58
N GLY A 18 -20.43 7.69 -10.84
CA GLY A 18 -19.08 7.14 -10.76
C GLY A 18 -19.00 5.75 -10.11
N LEU A 19 -19.88 5.44 -9.15
CA LEU A 19 -19.93 4.13 -8.50
C LEU A 19 -20.56 3.02 -9.38
N ILE A 20 -21.37 3.38 -10.37
CA ILE A 20 -21.99 2.42 -11.30
C ILE A 20 -20.98 2.00 -12.41
N PHE A 21 -20.06 2.88 -12.79
CA PHE A 21 -19.05 2.55 -13.81
C PHE A 21 -18.00 1.54 -13.33
N ILE A 22 -17.63 1.55 -12.04
CA ILE A 22 -16.59 0.62 -11.52
C ILE A 22 -17.13 -0.81 -11.34
N ASN A 23 -18.44 -1.00 -11.19
CA ASN A 23 -19.05 -2.33 -11.05
C ASN A 23 -19.30 -3.05 -12.40
N THR A 24 -19.30 -2.33 -13.52
CA THR A 24 -19.70 -2.92 -14.81
C THR A 24 -18.54 -3.64 -15.51
N ASP A 25 -17.29 -3.17 -15.35
CA ASP A 25 -16.13 -3.79 -16.00
C ASP A 25 -15.68 -5.12 -15.36
N MET A 26 -15.93 -5.34 -14.06
CA MET A 26 -15.67 -6.65 -13.42
C MET A 26 -16.69 -7.73 -13.81
N ALA A 27 -17.91 -7.36 -14.24
CA ALA A 27 -18.94 -8.32 -14.65
C ALA A 27 -18.82 -8.78 -16.11
N MET A 28 -18.21 -7.95 -16.98
CA MET A 28 -18.04 -8.24 -18.42
C MET A 28 -16.79 -9.08 -18.74
N ALA A 29 -15.81 -9.16 -17.85
CA ALA A 29 -14.64 -10.06 -18.01
C ALA A 29 -14.95 -11.53 -17.65
N ALA A 30 -15.92 -11.78 -16.75
CA ALA A 30 -16.32 -13.13 -16.34
C ALA A 30 -17.32 -13.81 -17.30
N SER A 31 -17.93 -13.07 -18.22
CA SER A 31 -19.00 -13.56 -19.10
C SER A 31 -18.53 -13.89 -20.53
N LYS A 32 -17.32 -13.48 -20.94
CA LYS A 32 -16.74 -13.85 -22.25
C LYS A 32 -15.85 -15.10 -22.24
N ALA A 33 -15.61 -15.72 -21.09
CA ALA A 33 -14.91 -17.00 -20.99
C ALA A 33 -15.85 -18.22 -21.12
N LYS A 34 -17.13 -18.00 -21.46
CA LYS A 34 -18.19 -19.02 -21.42
C LYS A 34 -18.74 -19.37 -22.80
N GLU A 35 -17.89 -19.45 -23.82
CA GLU A 35 -18.33 -19.98 -25.12
C GLU A 35 -17.17 -20.49 -25.98
N LYS A 36 -16.54 -21.59 -25.54
CA LYS A 36 -15.94 -22.66 -26.39
C LYS A 36 -15.12 -23.63 -25.53
N ALA A 37 -15.75 -24.71 -25.08
CA ALA A 37 -15.19 -26.07 -25.04
C ALA A 37 -16.20 -27.01 -24.38
N LYS A 38 -16.69 -27.96 -25.18
CA LYS A 38 -17.59 -29.05 -24.81
C LYS A 38 -16.77 -30.20 -24.20
N GLU A 39 -17.34 -30.83 -23.17
CA GLU A 39 -16.96 -32.11 -22.54
C GLU A 39 -15.58 -32.23 -21.86
N THR A 40 -15.58 -32.21 -20.53
CA THR A 40 -15.25 -33.36 -19.66
C THR A 40 -15.14 -32.88 -18.21
N THR A 41 -15.62 -33.70 -17.27
CA THR A 41 -15.55 -33.59 -15.80
C THR A 41 -16.35 -32.49 -15.12
N ALA A 42 -17.41 -32.91 -14.42
CA ALA A 42 -18.13 -32.12 -13.44
C ALA A 42 -17.15 -31.56 -12.39
N PRO A 43 -17.07 -30.23 -12.20
CA PRO A 43 -16.43 -29.69 -11.01
C PRO A 43 -17.41 -29.92 -9.88
N LYS A 44 -17.06 -30.87 -9.02
CA LYS A 44 -17.51 -30.95 -7.64
C LYS A 44 -17.48 -29.52 -7.09
N VAL A 45 -18.66 -28.97 -6.85
CA VAL A 45 -18.80 -27.77 -6.03
C VAL A 45 -18.12 -28.13 -4.73
N GLU A 46 -16.91 -27.63 -4.53
CA GLU A 46 -16.25 -27.65 -3.24
C GLU A 46 -17.21 -26.90 -2.32
N ALA A 47 -17.93 -27.68 -1.52
CA ALA A 47 -18.70 -27.19 -0.41
C ALA A 47 -17.77 -26.24 0.35
N LYS A 48 -18.10 -24.96 0.29
CA LYS A 48 -17.48 -23.89 1.05
C LYS A 48 -17.37 -24.41 2.47
N LYS A 49 -16.16 -24.83 2.87
CA LYS A 49 -15.90 -25.38 4.19
C LYS A 49 -16.42 -24.32 5.16
N ALA A 50 -17.49 -24.66 5.88
CA ALA A 50 -18.04 -23.77 6.88
C ALA A 50 -16.89 -23.40 7.80
N GLU A 51 -16.56 -22.12 7.82
CA GLU A 51 -15.52 -21.56 8.68
C GLU A 51 -15.91 -21.98 10.11
N GLU A 52 -15.09 -22.84 10.72
CA GLU A 52 -15.35 -23.28 12.09
C GLU A 52 -15.47 -22.04 12.97
N PRO A 53 -16.43 -21.99 13.91
CA PRO A 53 -16.61 -20.82 14.75
C PRO A 53 -15.29 -20.51 15.44
N GLY A 54 -14.76 -19.31 15.18
CA GLY A 54 -13.44 -18.90 15.64
C GLY A 54 -13.27 -19.12 17.14
N LYS A 55 -12.08 -19.60 17.54
CA LYS A 55 -11.72 -19.83 18.94
C LYS A 55 -11.86 -18.54 19.74
N VAL A 56 -12.63 -18.57 20.84
CA VAL A 56 -12.68 -17.46 21.80
C VAL A 56 -11.31 -17.33 22.49
N VAL A 57 -10.60 -16.23 22.25
CA VAL A 57 -9.25 -15.98 22.81
C VAL A 57 -9.25 -14.98 23.97
N CYS A 58 -10.29 -14.16 24.11
CA CYS A 58 -10.42 -13.18 25.17
C CYS A 58 -11.90 -12.99 25.52
N LYS A 59 -12.18 -12.72 26.81
CA LYS A 59 -13.51 -12.39 27.33
C LYS A 59 -13.38 -11.15 28.22
N PHE A 60 -14.32 -10.22 28.09
CA PHE A 60 -14.37 -9.00 28.90
C PHE A 60 -15.38 -9.17 30.04
N LYS A 61 -15.12 -8.53 31.18
CA LYS A 61 -15.99 -8.59 32.37
C LYS A 61 -17.10 -7.56 32.30
N THR A 62 -16.84 -6.40 31.69
CA THR A 62 -17.81 -5.31 31.54
C THR A 62 -17.85 -4.78 30.11
N LYS A 63 -18.88 -3.99 29.81
CA LYS A 63 -19.02 -3.34 28.50
C LYS A 63 -17.97 -2.25 28.30
N GLU A 64 -17.62 -1.55 29.37
CA GLU A 64 -16.61 -0.50 29.39
C GLU A 64 -15.23 -1.08 29.04
N GLU A 65 -14.86 -2.21 29.64
CA GLU A 65 -13.61 -2.92 29.32
C GLU A 65 -13.55 -3.35 27.84
N MET A 66 -14.67 -3.83 27.29
CA MET A 66 -14.76 -4.19 25.87
C MET A 66 -14.58 -2.98 24.96
N GLN A 67 -15.16 -1.82 25.30
CA GLN A 67 -15.06 -0.59 24.49
C GLN A 67 -13.64 -0.02 24.50
N GLU A 68 -12.98 -0.01 25.66
CA GLU A 68 -11.57 0.40 25.76
C GLU A 68 -10.67 -0.53 24.93
N PHE A 69 -10.89 -1.84 25.02
CA PHE A 69 -10.17 -2.81 24.20
C PHE A 69 -10.40 -2.57 22.70
N GLU A 70 -11.65 -2.37 22.28
CA GLU A 70 -12.00 -2.15 20.87
C GLU A 70 -11.24 -0.97 20.27
N GLN A 71 -11.17 0.15 21.00
CA GLN A 71 -10.42 1.34 20.54
C GLN A 71 -8.94 1.03 20.33
N LEU A 72 -8.30 0.37 21.29
CA LEU A 72 -6.89 -0.01 21.21
C LEU A 72 -6.64 -1.04 20.11
N TYR A 73 -7.54 -2.01 19.98
CA TYR A 73 -7.46 -3.07 18.97
C TYR A 73 -7.52 -2.49 17.56
N VAL A 74 -8.50 -1.63 17.27
CA VAL A 74 -8.63 -0.96 15.97
C VAL A 74 -7.41 -0.08 15.69
N ALA A 75 -6.94 0.69 16.67
CA ALA A 75 -5.75 1.53 16.52
C ALA A 75 -4.49 0.69 16.23
N LYS A 76 -4.33 -0.45 16.90
CA LYS A 76 -3.21 -1.38 16.71
C LYS A 76 -3.25 -2.03 15.31
N GLN A 77 -4.41 -2.52 14.88
CA GLN A 77 -4.57 -3.13 13.55
C GLN A 77 -4.31 -2.10 12.44
N ALA A 78 -4.84 -0.89 12.57
CA ALA A 78 -4.57 0.19 11.63
C ALA A 78 -3.07 0.54 11.57
N THR A 79 -2.39 0.52 12.71
CA THR A 79 -0.94 0.75 12.77
C THR A 79 -0.16 -0.36 12.09
N PHE A 80 -0.50 -1.63 12.32
CA PHE A 80 0.12 -2.75 11.61
C PHE A 80 -0.08 -2.67 10.10
N GLY A 81 -1.28 -2.30 9.65
CA GLY A 81 -1.55 -2.06 8.23
C GLY A 81 -0.63 -0.98 7.64
N ARG A 82 -0.50 0.18 8.31
CA ARG A 82 0.39 1.26 7.87
C ARG A 82 1.86 0.82 7.83
N MET A 83 2.32 0.09 8.84
CA MET A 83 3.69 -0.41 8.89
C MET A 83 3.97 -1.38 7.74
N GLY A 84 3.03 -2.27 7.41
CA GLY A 84 3.17 -3.18 6.27
C GLY A 84 3.32 -2.42 4.95
N VAL A 85 2.53 -1.37 4.73
CA VAL A 85 2.63 -0.51 3.53
C VAL A 85 3.98 0.22 3.48
N LEU A 86 4.41 0.82 4.60
CA LEU A 86 5.70 1.52 4.67
C LEU A 86 6.89 0.57 4.43
N GLN A 87 6.82 -0.66 4.95
CA GLN A 87 7.85 -1.66 4.71
C GLN A 87 7.92 -2.08 3.24
N ALA A 88 6.76 -2.26 2.59
CA ALA A 88 6.71 -2.55 1.16
C ALA A 88 7.30 -1.40 0.33
N TYR A 89 6.93 -0.16 0.66
CA TYR A 89 7.47 1.03 0.00
C TYR A 89 8.99 1.15 0.19
N PHE A 90 9.48 0.98 1.42
CA PHE A 90 10.91 0.99 1.73
C PHE A 90 11.68 -0.06 0.94
N THR A 91 11.14 -1.28 0.85
CA THR A 91 11.75 -2.37 0.08
C THR A 91 11.81 -2.03 -1.42
N MET A 92 10.75 -1.44 -1.96
CA MET A 92 10.71 -0.99 -3.35
C MET A 92 11.78 0.06 -3.64
N GLU A 93 11.90 1.10 -2.79
CA GLU A 93 12.92 2.13 -2.97
C GLU A 93 14.35 1.59 -2.80
N GLN A 94 14.56 0.65 -1.88
CA GLN A 94 15.87 0.01 -1.73
C GLN A 94 16.29 -0.75 -2.99
N ASN A 95 15.35 -1.46 -3.62
CA ASN A 95 15.60 -2.15 -4.90
C ASN A 95 15.88 -1.15 -6.03
N ASN A 96 15.15 -0.03 -6.08
CA ASN A 96 15.39 1.03 -7.05
C ASN A 96 16.79 1.62 -6.90
N LEU A 97 17.23 1.91 -5.67
CA LEU A 97 18.58 2.42 -5.40
C LEU A 97 19.65 1.43 -5.87
N GLN A 98 19.50 0.14 -5.58
CA GLN A 98 20.44 -0.89 -6.05
C GLN A 98 20.52 -0.95 -7.58
N GLU A 99 19.41 -0.75 -8.28
CA GLU A 99 19.39 -0.72 -9.74
C GLU A 99 20.05 0.54 -10.28
N ILE A 100 19.82 1.70 -9.64
CA ILE A 100 20.51 2.96 -9.99
C ILE A 100 22.02 2.80 -9.80
N ASP A 101 22.47 2.23 -8.67
CA ASP A 101 23.89 2.00 -8.39
C ASP A 101 24.55 1.11 -9.45
N LYS A 102 23.88 0.02 -9.84
CA LYS A 102 24.35 -0.85 -10.94
C LYS A 102 24.47 -0.08 -12.25
N GLN A 103 23.53 0.82 -12.56
CA GLN A 103 23.58 1.61 -13.78
C GLN A 103 24.69 2.65 -13.73
N LEU A 104 24.94 3.29 -12.57
CA LEU A 104 26.04 4.23 -12.39
C LEU A 104 27.38 3.53 -12.59
N GLU A 105 27.59 2.39 -11.92
CA GLU A 105 28.82 1.60 -12.03
C GLU A 105 29.00 1.11 -13.48
N LYS A 106 27.96 0.53 -14.09
CA LYS A 106 28.08 -0.04 -15.44
C LYS A 106 28.33 1.01 -16.53
N LYS A 107 27.69 2.19 -16.44
CA LYS A 107 27.74 3.21 -17.51
C LYS A 107 28.90 4.18 -17.33
N PHE A 108 29.33 4.43 -16.10
CA PHE A 108 30.28 5.49 -15.76
C PHE A 108 31.48 5.00 -14.93
N ASP A 109 31.55 3.71 -14.59
CA ASP A 109 32.54 3.14 -13.67
C ASP A 109 32.59 3.90 -12.32
N PHE A 110 31.44 4.42 -11.89
CA PHE A 110 31.31 5.28 -10.73
C PHE A 110 30.42 4.63 -9.67
N LYS A 111 30.93 4.57 -8.43
CA LYS A 111 30.19 4.12 -7.25
C LYS A 111 29.93 5.31 -6.34
N MET A 112 28.67 5.62 -6.11
CA MET A 112 28.26 6.68 -5.20
C MET A 112 28.25 6.15 -3.76
N ASP A 113 28.88 6.86 -2.83
CA ASP A 113 28.86 6.54 -1.40
C ASP A 113 27.61 7.17 -0.77
N SER A 114 26.77 6.33 -0.15
CA SER A 114 25.52 6.75 0.50
C SER A 114 25.71 7.61 1.74
N ASN A 115 26.95 7.81 2.21
CA ASN A 115 27.28 8.70 3.31
C ASN A 115 27.85 10.04 2.84
N LYS A 116 27.99 10.26 1.53
CA LYS A 116 28.59 11.45 0.94
C LYS A 116 27.55 12.25 0.17
N MET A 117 27.72 13.57 0.22
CA MET A 117 27.03 14.48 -0.70
C MET A 117 27.93 14.72 -1.90
N TYR A 118 27.32 14.98 -3.05
CA TYR A 118 28.04 15.23 -4.29
C TYR A 118 27.53 16.51 -4.96
N ASP A 119 28.44 17.27 -5.54
CA ASP A 119 28.13 18.46 -6.34
C ASP A 119 28.48 18.21 -7.81
N LEU A 120 27.56 18.57 -8.71
CA LEU A 120 27.69 18.37 -10.15
C LEU A 120 28.02 19.70 -10.82
N ASN A 121 29.26 19.85 -11.28
CA ASN A 121 29.68 21.01 -12.05
C ASN A 121 29.51 20.73 -13.55
N ARG A 122 28.51 21.38 -14.17
CA ARG A 122 28.19 21.20 -15.59
C ARG A 122 29.17 21.90 -16.52
N GLU A 123 29.79 23.00 -16.09
CA GLU A 123 30.75 23.75 -16.92
C GLU A 123 32.08 23.00 -17.02
N ALA A 124 32.56 22.47 -15.90
CA ALA A 124 33.77 21.65 -15.84
C ALA A 124 33.52 20.16 -16.15
N MET A 125 32.25 19.75 -16.34
CA MET A 125 31.83 18.37 -16.61
C MET A 125 32.36 17.35 -15.59
N GLU A 126 32.28 17.69 -14.31
CA GLU A 126 32.81 16.87 -13.22
C GLU A 126 31.81 16.75 -12.06
N ILE A 127 32.00 15.73 -11.22
CA ILE A 127 31.30 15.55 -9.96
C ILE A 127 32.33 15.52 -8.82
N LYS A 128 32.04 16.20 -7.70
CA LYS A 128 32.94 16.31 -6.54
C LYS A 128 32.22 15.99 -5.24
N GLU A 129 32.94 15.44 -4.26
CA GLU A 129 32.41 15.27 -2.91
C GLU A 129 32.19 16.64 -2.25
N ALA A 130 30.98 16.87 -1.73
CA ALA A 130 30.55 18.12 -1.12
C ALA A 130 30.39 18.02 0.42
N GLY A 131 30.85 16.90 1.01
CA GLY A 131 30.78 16.64 2.45
C GLY A 131 30.06 15.33 2.79
N THR A 132 29.67 15.18 4.04
CA THR A 132 28.96 13.99 4.54
C THR A 132 27.46 14.26 4.66
N ILE A 133 26.64 13.26 4.36
CA ILE A 133 25.20 13.34 4.62
C ILE A 133 24.98 13.42 6.13
N PRO A 134 24.19 14.40 6.64
CA PRO A 134 23.86 14.49 8.05
C PRO A 134 23.19 13.20 8.53
N GLN A 135 23.85 12.47 9.42
CA GLN A 135 23.26 11.31 10.08
C GLN A 135 22.25 11.83 11.11
N GLN A 136 20.96 11.57 10.87
CA GLN A 136 19.96 11.80 11.91
C GLN A 136 20.23 10.78 13.03
N PRO A 137 20.43 11.20 14.29
CA PRO A 137 20.67 10.26 15.38
C PRO A 137 19.51 9.27 15.40
N ALA A 138 19.82 7.97 15.38
CA ALA A 138 18.83 6.92 15.49
C ALA A 138 17.98 7.24 16.72
N GLN A 139 16.72 7.64 16.49
CA GLN A 139 15.78 7.79 17.59
C GLN A 139 15.73 6.41 18.28
N PRO A 140 15.92 6.34 19.61
CA PRO A 140 15.84 5.06 20.29
C PRO A 140 14.50 4.44 19.91
N ALA A 141 14.55 3.23 19.35
CA ALA A 141 13.37 2.41 19.20
C ALA A 141 12.69 2.42 20.57
N ALA A 142 11.50 3.01 20.66
CA ALA A 142 10.72 2.98 21.88
C ALA A 142 10.50 1.48 22.16
N GLN A 143 11.28 0.95 23.10
CA GLN A 143 11.11 -0.42 23.60
C GLN A 143 9.71 -0.45 24.20
N GLN A 144 8.81 -1.20 23.56
CA GLN A 144 7.52 -1.61 24.12
C GLN A 144 7.36 -3.10 23.88
#